data_AF-A0A8H8CC54-F1
#
_entry.id   AF-A0A8H8CC54-F1
#
_cell.length_a   1.000
_cell.length_b   1.000
_cell.length_c   1.000
_cell.angle_alpha   90.00
_cell.angle_beta   90.00
_cell.angle_gamma   90.00
#
_symmetry.space_group_name_H-M   'P 1'
#
loop_
_entity.id
_entity.type
_entity.pdbx_description
1 polymer ?
#
loop_
_entity_poly.entity_id
_entity_poly.type
_entity_poly.pdbx_seq_one_letter_code
_entity_poly.pdbx_strand_id
1 'polypeptide(L)'
;MTEKITQASIANEPTPVLSTPQPDVEVDIPPDGGYGWVQVGVGFTINAFTWGQTAVRTPSPQPNLSLTKSKSYSIYLAHYLSHNMFSSATSIDYAFIGGIQFAVSLLIAPLVTILTRKLSTQLPMLIGIILQTIGFISASYATQIWHLYLTQGLLIGLGLGFIFVPSTPVISQWFSQKRSLALGISSAGSGVGGLIFSFGIQAIIDDLSLAWAFRITAIVSGVMNLLAVALIRNINSSVKPPQLGFDTKLD
;
A
#
# COMPACT_ATOMS: atom_id res chain seq x y z
N MET A 1 18.21 12.24 -70.92
CA MET A 1 17.15 11.57 -70.13
C MET A 1 17.39 11.66 -68.61
N THR A 2 18.47 12.30 -68.15
CA THR A 2 18.91 12.31 -66.74
C THR A 2 18.49 13.57 -65.96
N GLU A 3 17.95 14.59 -66.63
CA GLU A 3 17.59 15.88 -65.98
C GLU A 3 16.16 15.91 -65.42
N LYS A 4 15.27 15.02 -65.87
CA LYS A 4 13.88 14.94 -65.37
C LYS A 4 13.71 14.14 -64.08
N ILE A 5 14.74 13.44 -63.62
CA ILE A 5 14.67 12.63 -62.40
C ILE A 5 15.04 13.45 -61.15
N THR A 6 15.87 14.49 -61.31
CA THR A 6 16.33 15.31 -60.16
C THR A 6 15.27 16.29 -59.66
N GLN A 7 14.35 16.78 -60.51
CA GLN A 7 13.29 17.70 -60.07
C GLN A 7 12.10 17.02 -59.37
N ALA A 8 11.94 15.70 -59.54
CA ALA A 8 10.87 14.96 -58.85
C ALA A 8 11.18 14.67 -57.37
N SER A 9 12.44 14.85 -56.93
CA SER A 9 12.86 14.56 -55.55
C SER A 9 12.72 15.74 -54.58
N ILE A 10 12.45 16.96 -55.06
CA ILE A 10 12.43 18.18 -54.22
C ILE A 10 10.98 18.58 -53.84
N ALA A 11 9.97 17.94 -54.42
CA ALA A 11 8.56 18.28 -54.17
C ALA A 11 7.94 17.62 -52.93
N ASN A 12 8.72 16.92 -52.10
CA ASN A 12 8.22 16.10 -50.99
C ASN A 12 8.85 16.44 -49.63
N GLU A 13 9.37 17.65 -49.44
CA GLU A 13 9.61 18.12 -48.07
C GLU A 13 8.25 18.39 -47.41
N PRO A 14 7.92 17.72 -46.29
CA PRO A 14 6.72 18.05 -45.54
C PRO A 14 6.84 19.51 -45.12
N THR A 15 5.82 20.30 -45.47
CA THR A 15 5.64 21.66 -44.98
C THR A 15 5.89 21.64 -43.46
N PRO A 16 6.71 22.57 -42.90
CA PRO A 16 6.87 22.61 -41.46
C PRO A 16 5.49 22.85 -40.88
N VAL A 17 4.93 21.79 -40.28
CA VAL A 17 3.64 21.87 -39.61
C VAL A 17 3.87 22.91 -38.54
N LEU A 18 3.32 24.11 -38.75
CA LEU A 18 3.18 25.12 -37.71
C LEU A 18 2.53 24.37 -36.55
N SER A 19 3.34 24.01 -35.55
CA SER A 19 2.83 23.42 -34.33
C SER A 19 1.83 24.45 -33.83
N THR A 20 0.55 24.08 -33.88
CA THR A 20 -0.47 24.79 -33.12
C THR A 20 0.13 24.98 -31.73
N PRO A 21 0.14 26.21 -31.16
CA PRO A 21 0.60 26.39 -29.80
C PRO A 21 -0.21 25.41 -28.97
N GLN A 22 0.43 24.33 -28.51
CA GLN A 22 -0.22 23.46 -27.56
C GLN A 22 -0.56 24.38 -26.40
N PRO A 23 -1.82 24.42 -25.95
CA PRO A 23 -2.19 25.26 -24.81
C PRO A 23 -1.16 24.96 -23.74
N ASP A 24 -0.43 25.99 -23.29
CA ASP A 24 0.71 25.86 -22.39
C ASP A 24 0.34 24.82 -21.33
N VAL A 25 0.85 23.59 -21.48
CA VAL A 25 0.66 22.57 -20.48
C VAL A 25 1.51 23.08 -19.35
N GLU A 26 0.90 23.82 -18.43
CA GLU A 26 1.54 24.30 -17.22
C GLU A 26 2.06 23.05 -16.52
N VAL A 27 3.34 22.74 -16.76
CA VAL A 27 4.02 21.62 -16.15
C VAL A 27 4.14 22.03 -14.70
N ASP A 28 3.19 21.58 -13.89
CA ASP A 28 3.19 21.86 -12.45
C ASP A 28 4.46 21.25 -11.86
N ILE A 29 5.47 22.10 -11.66
CA ILE A 29 6.81 21.69 -11.23
C ILE A 29 6.64 21.23 -9.78
N PRO A 30 7.02 19.98 -9.44
CA PRO A 30 6.90 19.49 -8.08
C PRO A 30 7.56 20.46 -7.09
N PRO A 31 6.87 20.89 -6.03
CA PRO A 31 7.35 21.94 -5.14
C PRO A 31 8.58 21.53 -4.29
N ASP A 32 8.95 20.24 -4.29
CA ASP A 32 10.14 19.67 -3.63
C ASP A 32 10.27 20.06 -2.13
N GLY A 33 9.12 20.28 -1.47
CA GLY A 33 9.03 20.74 -0.09
C GLY A 33 7.63 21.16 0.36
N GLY A 34 7.56 21.96 1.43
CA GLY A 34 6.31 22.49 1.99
C GLY A 34 5.36 21.39 2.48
N TYR A 35 4.12 21.42 1.99
CA TYR A 35 3.09 20.44 2.34
C TYR A 35 3.41 19.01 1.85
N GLY A 36 4.42 18.84 0.98
CA GLY A 36 4.95 17.54 0.61
C GLY A 36 5.48 16.74 1.80
N TRP A 37 6.05 17.40 2.82
CA TRP A 37 6.49 16.74 4.04
C TRP A 37 5.32 16.22 4.90
N VAL A 38 4.17 16.90 4.84
CA VAL A 38 2.94 16.38 5.45
C VAL A 38 2.52 15.10 4.74
N GLN A 39 2.63 15.04 3.40
CA GLN A 39 2.35 13.81 2.65
C GLN A 39 3.33 12.67 2.97
N VAL A 40 4.60 12.99 3.28
CA VAL A 40 5.55 12.01 3.81
C VAL A 40 5.07 11.47 5.16
N GLY A 41 4.59 12.33 6.06
CA GLY A 41 4.02 11.91 7.35
C GLY A 41 2.73 11.07 7.20
N VAL A 42 1.87 11.41 6.25
CA VAL A 42 0.70 10.61 5.86
C VAL A 42 1.13 9.22 5.38
N GLY A 43 2.11 9.18 4.47
CA GLY A 43 2.69 7.94 3.97
C GLY A 43 3.33 7.10 5.07
N PHE A 44 4.06 7.74 5.99
CA PHE A 44 4.65 7.10 7.16
C PHE A 44 3.58 6.45 8.04
N THR A 45 2.50 7.19 8.33
CA THR A 45 1.37 6.69 9.12
C THR A 45 0.71 5.50 8.44
N ILE A 46 0.40 5.61 7.15
CA ILE A 46 -0.16 4.51 6.37
C ILE A 46 0.75 3.29 6.45
N ASN A 47 2.06 3.43 6.17
CA ASN A 47 3.00 2.31 6.24
C ASN A 47 3.09 1.70 7.64
N ALA A 48 3.07 2.51 8.70
CA ALA A 48 3.09 2.05 10.09
C ALA A 48 1.86 1.20 10.45
N PHE A 49 0.66 1.66 10.09
CA PHE A 49 -0.62 1.02 10.45
C PHE A 49 -1.14 0.01 9.41
N THR A 50 -0.41 -0.20 8.31
CA THR A 50 -0.73 -1.14 7.22
C THR A 50 0.32 -2.25 7.21
N TRP A 51 1.58 -1.90 6.94
CA TRP A 51 2.67 -2.87 6.82
C TRP A 51 3.40 -3.16 8.13
N GLY A 52 3.33 -2.26 9.11
CA GLY A 52 3.92 -2.50 10.44
C GLY A 52 3.28 -3.69 11.17
N GLN A 53 1.99 -3.95 10.93
CA GLN A 53 1.29 -5.12 11.46
C GLN A 53 1.86 -6.45 10.91
N THR A 54 2.38 -6.43 9.68
CA THR A 54 2.88 -7.62 8.95
C THR A 54 4.34 -7.96 9.21
N ALA A 55 5.03 -7.32 10.16
CA ALA A 55 6.44 -7.64 10.42
C ALA A 55 6.59 -9.07 10.99
N VAL A 56 6.96 -10.00 10.10
CA VAL A 56 7.24 -11.42 10.35
C VAL A 56 8.65 -11.56 10.90
N ARG A 57 8.78 -12.14 12.10
CA ARG A 57 10.02 -12.80 12.52
C ARG A 57 9.73 -14.28 12.73
N THR A 58 10.47 -15.11 12.01
CA THR A 58 10.46 -16.57 12.16
C THR A 58 10.87 -16.96 13.59
N PRO A 59 10.25 -18.00 14.18
CA PRO A 59 10.76 -18.59 15.41
C PRO A 59 12.17 -19.12 15.16
N SER A 60 13.13 -18.66 15.94
CA SER A 60 14.41 -19.35 16.11
C SER A 60 14.16 -20.69 16.79
N PRO A 61 14.74 -21.82 16.31
CA PRO A 61 14.61 -23.15 16.92
C PRO A 61 15.35 -23.31 18.27
N GLN A 62 15.87 -22.23 18.87
CA GLN A 62 16.79 -22.33 20.01
C GLN A 62 16.08 -22.02 21.34
N PRO A 63 16.07 -22.97 22.31
CA PRO A 63 15.33 -22.85 23.56
C PRO A 63 15.97 -21.94 24.63
N ASN A 64 17.13 -21.32 24.38
CA ASN A 64 17.94 -20.72 25.45
C ASN A 64 18.60 -19.36 25.14
N LEU A 65 18.07 -18.54 24.21
CA LEU A 65 18.55 -17.16 24.05
C LEU A 65 17.41 -16.14 24.10
N SER A 66 17.34 -15.42 25.23
CA SER A 66 16.28 -14.52 25.67
C SER A 66 16.56 -13.04 25.39
N LEU A 67 17.33 -12.69 24.36
CA LEU A 67 17.58 -11.29 24.03
C LEU A 67 17.20 -11.00 22.57
N THR A 68 16.18 -10.16 22.44
CA THR A 68 15.69 -9.51 21.22
C THR A 68 14.91 -10.42 20.26
N LYS A 69 13.65 -10.70 20.61
CA LYS A 69 12.63 -11.21 19.66
C LYS A 69 11.63 -10.10 19.32
N SER A 70 11.82 -9.43 18.18
CA SER A 70 10.84 -8.49 17.61
C SER A 70 9.68 -9.28 16.99
N LYS A 71 8.42 -8.92 17.27
CA LYS A 71 7.24 -9.71 16.94
C LYS A 71 6.08 -8.78 16.49
N SER A 72 5.72 -8.65 15.22
CA SER A 72 4.54 -7.80 14.88
C SER A 72 3.41 -8.61 14.26
N TYR A 73 3.71 -9.47 13.28
CA TYR A 73 2.79 -10.48 12.77
C TYR A 73 2.90 -11.80 13.55
N SER A 74 4.05 -11.99 14.22
CA SER A 74 4.38 -13.22 14.94
C SER A 74 3.73 -13.33 16.32
N ILE A 75 3.12 -12.28 16.89
CA ILE A 75 2.50 -12.39 18.23
C ILE A 75 1.19 -13.17 18.15
N TYR A 76 0.31 -12.78 17.23
CA TYR A 76 -0.92 -13.52 16.98
C TYR A 76 -0.60 -14.97 16.64
N LEU A 77 0.36 -15.20 15.72
CA LEU A 77 0.83 -16.53 15.35
C LEU A 77 1.44 -17.32 16.52
N ALA A 78 2.35 -16.71 17.29
CA ALA A 78 2.96 -17.37 18.44
C ALA A 78 1.93 -17.68 19.53
N HIS A 79 0.92 -16.82 19.72
CA HIS A 79 -0.18 -17.07 20.63
C HIS A 79 -1.05 -18.23 20.13
N TYR A 80 -1.39 -18.27 18.84
CA TYR A 80 -2.13 -19.38 18.23
C TYR A 80 -1.42 -20.73 18.39
N LEU A 81 -0.11 -20.77 18.14
CA LEU A 81 0.70 -21.99 18.25
C LEU A 81 0.98 -22.39 19.70
N SER A 82 1.14 -21.44 20.63
CA SER A 82 1.40 -21.75 22.05
C SER A 82 0.16 -22.23 22.80
N HIS A 83 -1.03 -21.80 22.41
CA HIS A 83 -2.29 -22.13 23.08
C HIS A 83 -3.12 -23.21 22.35
N ASN A 84 -2.63 -23.78 21.24
CA ASN A 84 -3.37 -24.72 20.39
C ASN A 84 -4.80 -24.25 20.09
N MET A 85 -4.97 -22.94 19.85
CA MET A 85 -6.28 -22.29 19.66
C MET A 85 -7.11 -22.93 18.55
N PHE A 86 -6.45 -23.51 17.54
CA PHE A 86 -7.08 -24.27 16.47
C PHE A 86 -6.40 -25.64 16.41
N SER A 87 -7.05 -26.67 16.95
CA SER A 87 -6.52 -28.03 17.06
C SER A 87 -6.14 -28.69 15.73
N SER A 88 -6.60 -28.13 14.61
CA SER A 88 -6.34 -28.62 13.25
C SER A 88 -5.34 -27.75 12.45
N ALA A 89 -4.80 -26.68 13.05
CA ALA A 89 -3.96 -25.71 12.35
C ALA A 89 -2.47 -26.01 12.49
N THR A 90 -1.73 -25.92 11.40
CA THR A 90 -0.27 -26.09 11.37
C THR A 90 0.43 -24.75 11.10
N SER A 91 1.74 -24.67 11.39
CA SER A 91 2.55 -23.48 11.13
C SER A 91 2.51 -23.00 9.66
N ILE A 92 2.31 -23.93 8.71
CA ILE A 92 2.24 -23.62 7.28
C ILE A 92 0.96 -22.86 6.94
N ASP A 93 -0.14 -23.15 7.61
CA ASP A 93 -1.43 -22.52 7.34
C ASP A 93 -1.37 -21.01 7.61
N TYR A 94 -0.73 -20.63 8.71
CA TYR A 94 -0.53 -19.23 9.04
C TYR A 94 0.44 -18.52 8.09
N ALA A 95 1.43 -19.24 7.56
CA ALA A 95 2.30 -18.71 6.51
C ALA A 95 1.51 -18.47 5.21
N PHE A 96 0.57 -19.36 4.86
CA PHE A 96 -0.32 -19.18 3.73
C PHE A 96 -1.30 -18.01 3.92
N ILE A 97 -1.83 -17.80 5.13
CA ILE A 97 -2.68 -16.65 5.43
C ILE A 97 -1.93 -15.34 5.12
N GLY A 98 -0.69 -15.22 5.61
CA GLY A 98 0.17 -14.07 5.29
C GLY A 98 0.51 -13.96 3.80
N GLY A 99 0.85 -15.07 3.15
CA GLY A 99 1.12 -15.11 1.71
C GLY A 99 -0.08 -14.64 0.87
N ILE A 100 -1.28 -15.11 1.19
CA ILE A 100 -2.53 -14.69 0.54
C ILE A 100 -2.79 -13.21 0.77
N GLN A 101 -2.58 -12.72 1.99
CA GLN A 101 -2.71 -11.30 2.31
C GLN A 101 -1.84 -10.42 1.41
N PHE A 102 -0.57 -10.76 1.24
CA PHE A 102 0.34 -10.06 0.33
C PHE A 102 -0.08 -10.22 -1.14
N ALA A 103 -0.41 -11.44 -1.58
CA ALA A 103 -0.81 -11.72 -2.95
C ALA A 103 -2.06 -10.91 -3.36
N VAL A 104 -3.08 -10.90 -2.52
CA VAL A 104 -4.32 -10.13 -2.73
C VAL A 104 -4.03 -8.62 -2.78
N SER A 105 -3.19 -8.12 -1.88
CA SER A 105 -2.78 -6.69 -1.85
C SER A 105 -2.13 -6.25 -3.17
N LEU A 106 -1.36 -7.13 -3.81
CA LEU A 106 -0.69 -6.85 -5.08
C LEU A 106 -1.61 -7.06 -6.29
N LEU A 107 -2.43 -8.12 -6.29
CA LEU A 107 -3.37 -8.42 -7.37
C LEU A 107 -4.44 -7.34 -7.55
N ILE A 108 -4.83 -6.66 -6.47
CA ILE A 108 -5.83 -5.59 -6.53
C ILE A 108 -5.25 -4.26 -7.04
N ALA A 109 -3.92 -4.11 -7.11
CA ALA A 109 -3.26 -2.84 -7.43
C ALA A 109 -3.64 -2.26 -8.82
N PRO A 110 -3.76 -3.05 -9.91
CA PRO A 110 -4.21 -2.53 -11.20
C PRO A 110 -5.65 -1.99 -11.13
N LEU A 111 -6.55 -2.71 -10.45
CA LEU A 111 -7.95 -2.31 -10.29
C LEU A 111 -8.04 -0.98 -9.51
N VAL A 112 -7.32 -0.90 -8.39
CA VAL A 112 -7.30 0.32 -7.56
C VAL A 112 -6.68 1.49 -8.32
N THR A 113 -5.65 1.25 -9.13
CA THR A 113 -5.03 2.28 -9.98
C THR A 113 -6.02 2.82 -11.03
N ILE A 114 -6.86 1.97 -11.62
CA ILE A 114 -7.92 2.44 -12.53
C ILE A 114 -8.96 3.24 -11.76
N LEU A 115 -9.32 2.79 -10.56
CA LEU A 115 -10.32 3.44 -9.71
C LEU A 115 -9.88 4.83 -9.25
N THR A 116 -8.61 4.98 -8.84
CA THR A 116 -8.02 6.27 -8.44
C THR A 116 -7.84 7.25 -9.59
N ARG A 117 -7.83 6.78 -10.84
CA ARG A 117 -7.87 7.64 -12.02
C ARG A 117 -9.28 8.10 -12.35
N LYS A 118 -10.30 7.27 -12.12
CA LYS A 118 -11.70 7.61 -12.42
C LYS A 118 -12.37 8.42 -11.30
N LEU A 119 -12.01 8.14 -10.06
CA LEU A 119 -12.57 8.73 -8.84
C LEU A 119 -11.47 9.47 -8.06
N SER A 120 -11.84 10.19 -7.00
CA SER A 120 -10.86 10.79 -6.08
C SER A 120 -10.00 9.71 -5.43
N THR A 121 -8.72 10.01 -5.16
CA THR A 121 -7.77 9.15 -4.43
C THR A 121 -8.29 8.73 -3.05
N GLN A 122 -9.11 9.56 -2.40
CA GLN A 122 -9.60 9.32 -1.04
C GLN A 122 -10.63 8.18 -0.97
N LEU A 123 -11.50 8.04 -1.98
CA LEU A 123 -12.57 7.05 -1.97
C LEU A 123 -12.07 5.60 -1.89
N PRO A 124 -11.12 5.13 -2.73
CA PRO A 124 -10.57 3.78 -2.59
C PRO A 124 -9.88 3.59 -1.24
N MET A 125 -9.20 4.62 -0.71
CA MET A 125 -8.58 4.52 0.62
C MET A 125 -9.62 4.31 1.72
N LEU A 126 -10.74 5.04 1.69
CA LEU A 126 -11.84 4.86 2.65
C LEU A 126 -12.43 3.45 2.59
N ILE A 127 -12.63 2.92 1.38
CA ILE A 127 -13.08 1.53 1.18
C ILE A 127 -12.07 0.57 1.81
N GLY A 128 -10.77 0.79 1.56
CA GLY A 128 -9.71 -0.03 2.14
C GLY A 128 -9.67 -0.02 3.66
N ILE A 129 -9.88 1.15 4.28
CA ILE A 129 -9.94 1.30 5.74
C ILE A 129 -11.12 0.51 6.31
N ILE A 130 -12.29 0.59 5.68
CA ILE A 130 -13.48 -0.15 6.10
C ILE A 130 -13.22 -1.66 6.00
N LEU A 131 -12.65 -2.13 4.88
CA LEU A 131 -12.31 -3.55 4.68
C LEU A 131 -11.29 -4.04 5.71
N GLN A 132 -10.22 -3.27 5.97
CA GLN A 132 -9.21 -3.59 6.96
C GLN A 132 -9.82 -3.69 8.37
N THR A 133 -10.65 -2.70 8.75
CA THR A 133 -11.30 -2.63 10.06
C THR A 133 -12.26 -3.79 10.27
N ILE A 134 -13.11 -4.08 9.27
CA ILE A 134 -14.03 -5.23 9.30
C ILE A 134 -13.24 -6.54 9.36
N GLY A 135 -12.14 -6.65 8.62
CA GLY A 135 -11.25 -7.80 8.64
C GLY A 135 -10.72 -8.09 10.05
N PHE A 136 -10.20 -7.07 10.74
CA PHE A 136 -9.71 -7.24 12.11
C PHE A 136 -10.81 -7.52 13.13
N ILE A 137 -11.95 -6.83 13.05
CA ILE A 137 -13.08 -7.08 13.96
C ILE A 137 -13.62 -8.50 13.77
N SER A 138 -13.77 -8.95 12.52
CA SER A 138 -14.23 -10.31 12.20
C SER A 138 -13.22 -11.37 12.65
N ALA A 139 -11.91 -11.09 12.52
CA ALA A 139 -10.86 -11.96 13.04
C ALA A 139 -10.94 -12.13 14.56
N SER A 140 -11.48 -11.15 15.31
CA SER A 140 -11.67 -11.27 16.76
C SER A 140 -12.70 -12.34 17.17
N TYR A 141 -13.57 -12.77 16.24
CA TYR A 141 -14.56 -13.82 16.44
C TYR A 141 -14.17 -15.15 15.77
N ALA A 142 -12.94 -15.28 15.27
CA ALA A 142 -12.50 -16.46 14.54
C ALA A 142 -12.37 -17.68 15.47
N THR A 143 -13.24 -18.68 15.25
CA THR A 143 -13.22 -19.98 15.96
C THR A 143 -12.61 -21.12 15.15
N GLN A 144 -12.31 -20.87 13.87
CA GLN A 144 -11.80 -21.85 12.92
C GLN A 144 -10.75 -21.18 12.03
N ILE A 145 -9.78 -21.97 11.56
CA ILE A 145 -8.67 -21.43 10.76
C ILE A 145 -9.11 -20.80 9.45
N TRP A 146 -10.15 -21.33 8.80
CA TRP A 146 -10.68 -20.79 7.55
C TRP A 146 -11.23 -19.37 7.72
N HIS A 147 -11.71 -19.02 8.94
CA HIS A 147 -12.09 -17.63 9.24
C HIS A 147 -10.90 -16.69 9.11
N LEU A 148 -9.69 -17.12 9.49
CA LEU A 148 -8.47 -16.30 9.37
C LEU A 148 -8.02 -16.16 7.92
N TYR A 149 -8.17 -17.19 7.10
CA TYR A 149 -7.96 -17.08 5.64
C TYR A 149 -8.87 -16.02 5.01
N LEU A 150 -10.15 -16.00 5.37
CA LEU A 150 -11.11 -15.03 4.82
C LEU A 150 -10.90 -13.62 5.39
N THR A 151 -10.60 -13.51 6.68
CA THR A 151 -10.46 -12.21 7.36
C THR A 151 -9.07 -11.61 7.16
N GLN A 152 -8.02 -12.28 7.63
CA GLN A 152 -6.65 -11.76 7.55
C GLN A 152 -6.04 -11.91 6.15
N GLY A 153 -6.30 -13.03 5.49
CA GLY A 153 -5.84 -13.25 4.12
C GLY A 153 -6.56 -12.33 3.14
N LEU A 154 -7.88 -12.49 3.00
CA LEU A 154 -8.64 -11.79 1.96
C LEU A 154 -9.05 -10.36 2.35
N LEU A 155 -9.83 -10.17 3.42
CA LEU A 155 -10.38 -8.84 3.76
C LEU A 155 -9.29 -7.82 4.10
N ILE A 156 -8.36 -8.18 4.98
CA ILE A 156 -7.24 -7.30 5.34
C ILE A 156 -6.31 -7.12 4.12
N GLY A 157 -6.04 -8.17 3.34
CA GLY A 157 -5.28 -8.08 2.08
C GLY A 157 -5.87 -7.06 1.09
N LEU A 158 -7.18 -7.12 0.86
CA LEU A 158 -7.88 -6.14 0.03
C LEU A 158 -7.76 -4.74 0.64
N GLY A 159 -7.99 -4.60 1.95
CA GLY A 159 -7.86 -3.34 2.67
C GLY A 159 -6.50 -2.67 2.48
N LEU A 160 -5.41 -3.42 2.66
CA LEU A 160 -4.04 -2.92 2.50
C LEU A 160 -3.79 -2.43 1.06
N GLY A 161 -4.21 -3.19 0.05
CA GLY A 161 -4.09 -2.80 -1.36
C GLY A 161 -4.85 -1.52 -1.68
N PHE A 162 -6.09 -1.40 -1.20
CA PHE A 162 -6.93 -0.21 -1.39
C PHE A 162 -6.41 1.04 -0.67
N ILE A 163 -5.63 0.90 0.41
CA ILE A 163 -5.02 2.02 1.13
C ILE A 163 -3.66 2.41 0.52
N PHE A 164 -2.77 1.43 0.30
CA PHE A 164 -1.37 1.68 -0.04
C PHE A 164 -1.13 2.08 -1.51
N VAL A 165 -1.88 1.48 -2.43
CA VAL A 165 -1.77 1.75 -3.87
C VAL A 165 -2.08 3.21 -4.22
N PRO A 166 -3.17 3.82 -3.74
CA PRO A 166 -3.44 5.24 -3.97
C PRO A 166 -2.47 6.19 -3.25
N SER A 167 -1.95 5.81 -2.07
CA SER A 167 -1.17 6.74 -1.24
C SER A 167 0.25 6.94 -1.76
N THR A 168 0.86 5.90 -2.31
CA THR A 168 2.28 5.92 -2.72
C THR A 168 2.57 6.91 -3.87
N PRO A 169 1.75 6.98 -4.93
CA PRO A 169 1.93 7.96 -6.00
C PRO A 169 1.80 9.40 -5.52
N VAL A 170 0.93 9.69 -4.54
CA VAL A 170 0.74 11.07 -4.05
C VAL A 170 2.05 11.63 -3.54
N ILE A 171 2.80 10.90 -2.70
CA ILE A 171 4.10 11.34 -2.19
C ILE A 171 5.07 11.64 -3.33
N SER A 172 5.07 10.79 -4.36
CA SER A 172 5.93 10.97 -5.54
C SER A 172 5.61 12.22 -6.35
N GLN A 173 4.39 12.76 -6.27
CA GLN A 173 4.01 13.98 -7.00
C GLN A 173 4.55 15.25 -6.35
N TRP A 174 4.79 15.23 -5.04
CA TRP A 174 5.28 16.40 -4.30
C TRP A 174 6.80 16.61 -4.42
N PHE A 175 7.54 15.59 -4.88
CA PHE A 175 9.00 15.61 -4.92
C PHE A 175 9.53 15.12 -6.26
N SER A 176 10.44 15.88 -6.85
CA SER A 176 11.24 15.50 -8.02
C SER A 176 12.64 15.07 -7.56
N GLN A 177 13.43 15.99 -6.99
CA GLN A 177 14.80 15.72 -6.58
C GLN A 177 14.90 14.86 -5.30
N LYS A 178 13.97 15.07 -4.36
CA LYS A 178 13.98 14.38 -3.05
C LYS A 178 13.03 13.19 -2.98
N ARG A 179 12.56 12.70 -4.12
CA ARG A 179 11.55 11.64 -4.21
C ARG A 179 11.95 10.36 -3.47
N SER A 180 13.17 9.87 -3.68
CA SER A 180 13.65 8.65 -3.04
C SER A 180 13.79 8.80 -1.52
N LEU A 181 14.21 9.99 -1.04
CA LEU A 181 14.29 10.28 0.39
C LEU A 181 12.89 10.31 1.02
N ALA A 182 11.94 11.00 0.37
CA ALA A 182 10.55 11.09 0.82
C ALA A 182 9.87 9.71 0.90
N LEU A 183 10.04 8.87 -0.13
CA LEU A 183 9.53 7.50 -0.13
C LEU A 183 10.25 6.62 0.90
N GLY A 184 11.55 6.80 1.10
CA GLY A 184 12.34 6.09 2.11
C GLY A 184 11.86 6.39 3.53
N ILE A 185 11.67 7.66 3.87
CA ILE A 185 11.13 8.09 5.17
C ILE A 185 9.72 7.52 5.36
N SER A 186 8.85 7.63 4.35
CA SER A 186 7.50 7.04 4.39
C SER A 186 7.54 5.53 4.66
N SER A 187 8.41 4.79 3.96
CA SER A 187 8.58 3.35 4.13
C SER A 187 9.11 2.98 5.52
N ALA A 188 9.98 3.80 6.13
CA ALA A 188 10.49 3.59 7.48
C ALA A 188 9.37 3.53 8.54
N GLY A 189 8.19 4.10 8.26
CA GLY A 189 6.99 3.96 9.08
C GLY A 189 6.61 2.51 9.36
N SER A 190 6.81 1.60 8.40
CA SER A 190 6.52 0.17 8.58
C SER A 190 7.34 -0.45 9.73
N GLY A 191 8.63 -0.12 9.85
CA GLY A 191 9.49 -0.61 10.93
C GLY A 191 9.05 -0.08 12.30
N VAL A 192 8.75 1.23 12.38
CA VAL A 192 8.28 1.86 13.62
C VAL A 192 6.92 1.30 14.04
N GLY A 193 5.98 1.17 13.10
CA GLY A 193 4.69 0.52 13.34
C GLY A 193 4.86 -0.91 13.83
N GLY A 194 5.79 -1.67 13.24
CA GLY A 194 6.13 -3.01 13.69
C GLY A 194 6.57 -3.05 15.16
N LEU A 195 7.43 -2.13 15.59
CA LEU A 195 7.83 -2.05 16.99
C LEU A 195 6.67 -1.69 17.92
N ILE A 196 5.86 -0.69 17.56
CA ILE A 196 4.68 -0.27 18.33
C ILE A 196 3.73 -1.44 18.53
N PHE A 197 3.38 -2.14 17.44
CA PHE A 197 2.51 -3.31 17.51
C PHE A 197 3.16 -4.47 18.27
N SER A 198 4.48 -4.63 18.19
CA SER A 198 5.17 -5.70 18.92
C SER A 198 5.02 -5.58 20.43
N PHE A 199 5.28 -4.39 20.96
CA PHE A 199 5.20 -4.17 22.40
C PHE A 199 3.75 -4.00 22.85
N GLY A 200 2.94 -3.27 22.07
CA GLY A 200 1.55 -2.99 22.40
C GLY A 200 0.66 -4.23 22.39
N ILE A 201 0.72 -5.05 21.35
CA ILE A 201 -0.14 -6.24 21.24
C ILE A 201 0.20 -7.27 22.31
N GLN A 202 1.49 -7.47 22.62
CA GLN A 202 1.90 -8.41 23.67
C GLN A 202 1.29 -8.00 25.02
N ALA A 203 1.44 -6.73 25.42
CA ALA A 203 0.87 -6.23 26.67
C ALA A 203 -0.66 -6.38 26.71
N ILE A 204 -1.35 -6.06 25.61
CA ILE A 204 -2.82 -6.21 25.52
C ILE A 204 -3.27 -7.67 25.65
N ILE A 205 -2.51 -8.61 25.06
CA ILE A 205 -2.82 -10.03 25.17
C ILE A 205 -2.63 -10.53 26.59
N ASP A 206 -1.56 -10.09 27.26
CA ASP A 206 -1.22 -10.52 28.61
C ASP A 206 -2.26 -9.99 29.64
N ASP A 207 -2.78 -8.76 29.46
CA ASP A 207 -3.72 -8.12 30.39
C ASP A 207 -5.21 -8.34 30.07
N LEU A 208 -5.58 -8.48 28.78
CA LEU A 208 -6.99 -8.60 28.36
C LEU A 208 -7.28 -9.93 27.68
N SER A 209 -7.00 -10.02 26.38
CA SER A 209 -7.15 -11.22 25.55
C SER A 209 -6.77 -10.94 24.09
N LEU A 210 -6.59 -12.02 23.34
CA LEU A 210 -6.36 -11.97 21.89
C LEU A 210 -7.49 -11.27 21.11
N ALA A 211 -8.74 -11.50 21.49
CA ALA A 211 -9.89 -10.90 20.82
C ALA A 211 -9.91 -9.38 21.01
N TRP A 212 -9.55 -8.90 22.21
CA TRP A 212 -9.41 -7.47 22.48
C TRP A 212 -8.22 -6.85 21.74
N ALA A 213 -7.11 -7.58 21.59
CA ALA A 213 -5.98 -7.12 20.78
C ALA A 213 -6.37 -6.86 19.32
N PHE A 214 -7.17 -7.74 18.71
CA PHE A 214 -7.69 -7.52 17.35
C PHE A 214 -8.60 -6.29 17.25
N ARG A 215 -9.50 -6.10 18.22
CA ARG A 215 -10.43 -4.96 18.24
C ARG A 215 -9.69 -3.64 18.43
N ILE A 216 -8.74 -3.58 19.36
CA ILE A 216 -7.91 -2.38 19.58
C ILE A 216 -7.08 -2.08 18.34
N THR A 217 -6.48 -3.10 17.73
CA THR A 217 -5.74 -2.96 16.46
C THR A 217 -6.62 -2.39 15.35
N ALA A 218 -7.87 -2.87 15.23
CA ALA A 218 -8.85 -2.38 14.26
C ALA A 218 -9.15 -0.89 14.47
N ILE A 219 -9.44 -0.49 15.71
CA ILE A 219 -9.82 0.89 16.05
C ILE A 219 -8.64 1.83 15.84
N VAL A 220 -7.47 1.51 16.39
CA VAL A 220 -6.29 2.38 16.30
C VAL A 220 -5.85 2.55 14.85
N SER A 221 -5.77 1.46 14.09
CA SER A 221 -5.34 1.51 12.70
C SER A 221 -6.37 2.20 11.81
N GLY A 222 -7.66 1.96 12.05
CA GLY A 222 -8.75 2.64 11.37
C GLY A 222 -8.72 4.15 11.59
N VAL A 223 -8.59 4.61 12.84
CA VAL A 223 -8.52 6.04 13.18
C VAL A 223 -7.28 6.69 12.57
N MET A 224 -6.10 6.07 12.70
CA MET A 224 -4.87 6.63 12.17
C MET A 224 -4.87 6.70 10.65
N ASN A 225 -5.40 5.67 9.97
CA ASN A 225 -5.54 5.67 8.52
C ASN A 225 -6.63 6.67 8.05
N LEU A 226 -7.71 6.88 8.81
CA LEU A 226 -8.70 7.92 8.50
C LEU A 226 -8.11 9.32 8.61
N LEU A 227 -7.32 9.59 9.65
CA LEU A 227 -6.59 10.85 9.80
C LEU A 227 -5.60 11.05 8.64
N ALA A 228 -4.89 10.00 8.25
CA ALA A 228 -3.99 10.03 7.10
C ALA A 228 -4.75 10.36 5.79
N VAL A 229 -5.93 9.76 5.57
CA VAL A 229 -6.79 10.07 4.41
C VAL A 229 -7.31 11.51 4.47
N ALA A 230 -7.68 12.03 5.63
CA ALA A 230 -8.14 13.41 5.76
C ALA A 230 -7.05 14.43 5.39
N LEU A 231 -5.79 14.11 5.64
CA LEU A 231 -4.63 14.97 5.35
C LEU A 231 -4.03 14.76 3.96
N ILE A 232 -4.42 13.70 3.24
CA ILE A 232 -3.87 13.40 1.91
C ILE A 232 -4.31 14.46 0.90
N ARG A 233 -3.36 14.95 0.09
CA ARG A 233 -3.63 15.96 -0.94
C ARG A 233 -2.87 15.64 -2.22
N ASN A 234 -3.63 15.42 -3.28
CA ASN A 234 -3.11 15.14 -4.62
C ASN A 234 -2.95 16.48 -5.38
N ILE A 235 -1.79 16.69 -6.01
CA ILE A 235 -1.52 17.87 -6.85
C ILE A 235 -1.84 17.56 -8.31
N ASN A 236 -1.48 16.37 -8.80
CA ASN A 236 -1.57 16.00 -10.21
C ASN A 236 -2.87 15.28 -10.59
N SER A 237 -4.02 15.65 -10.01
CA SER A 237 -5.31 15.04 -10.38
C SER A 237 -5.69 15.24 -11.86
N SER A 238 -5.04 16.20 -12.53
CA SER A 238 -5.34 16.66 -13.89
C SER A 238 -4.53 15.96 -14.98
N VAL A 239 -3.34 15.44 -14.67
CA VAL A 239 -2.42 14.84 -15.66
C VAL A 239 -2.49 13.32 -15.54
N LYS A 240 -3.31 12.71 -16.38
CA LYS A 240 -3.42 11.24 -16.51
C LYS A 240 -2.55 10.82 -17.70
N PRO A 241 -1.28 10.42 -17.53
CA PRO A 241 -0.48 9.96 -18.65
C PRO A 241 -1.21 8.84 -19.40
N PRO A 242 -1.26 8.87 -20.74
CA PRO A 242 -1.87 7.79 -21.52
C PRO A 242 -1.18 6.48 -21.18
N GLN A 243 -1.94 5.48 -20.72
CA GLN A 243 -1.40 4.14 -20.51
C GLN A 243 -1.47 3.40 -21.84
N LEU A 244 -0.56 3.74 -22.76
CA LEU A 244 -0.33 3.01 -23.99
C LEU A 244 0.52 1.76 -23.69
N GLY A 245 0.04 0.89 -22.80
CA GLY A 245 0.76 -0.33 -22.43
C GLY A 245 0.71 -1.41 -23.51
N PHE A 246 -0.34 -1.39 -24.33
CA PHE A 246 -0.61 -2.32 -25.42
C PHE A 246 -1.27 -1.59 -26.59
N ASP A 247 -0.70 -0.45 -27.02
CA ASP A 247 -1.17 0.12 -28.28
C ASP A 247 -0.62 -0.73 -29.43
N THR A 248 -1.47 -1.60 -29.98
CA THR A 248 -1.17 -2.36 -31.19
C THR A 248 -1.29 -1.50 -32.44
N LYS A 249 -1.63 -0.20 -32.30
CA LYS A 249 -1.59 0.80 -33.35
C LYS A 249 -0.24 1.52 -33.32
N LEU A 250 0.80 0.77 -33.62
CA LEU A 250 1.97 1.34 -34.27
C LEU A 250 1.77 0.98 -35.74
N ASP A 251 1.38 1.98 -36.54
CA ASP A 251 1.35 1.87 -38.00
C ASP A 251 2.72 1.45 -38.55
#